data_AF-W4RYH9-F1
#
_entry.id   AF-W4RYH9-F1
#
_cell.length_a   1.000
_cell.length_b   1.000
_cell.length_c   1.000
_cell.angle_alpha   90.00
_cell.angle_beta   90.00
_cell.angle_gamma   90.00
#
_symmetry.space_group_name_H-M   'P 1'
#
loop_
_entity.id
_entity.type
_entity.pdbx_description
1 polymer ?
#
loop_
_entity_poly.entity_id
_entity_poly.type
_entity_poly.pdbx_seq_one_letter_code
_entity_poly.pdbx_strand_id
1 'polypeptide(L)'
;MGGVSDSGAAMLARMAGLRICRRTAKLCAFWDTDVVMLLMPLHKPWSRQNIPWVTLLLVLVNVVVYLGYQRKDDALVENAVRYYVESGLGALEAQAHERYLQQTDDTKLRAARQGKLGSVPARQRLAYLAQLTMHDLAFTEALRSGALFKDEQRQREWRTLRAPYDARLSKVFTLRHLQRSSEWSPARMLTATFLHGSFDHLLGNMLFLLALGTLLEGAIGSGWFLLLYLLGGFGASAASLWWRWGAPGGGLGASGAIAALMGAFCVVWGRRKVRFFYWFFVVFDYVRGPAILLLPLWLGWELYSLLWSDNGSVAFEAHAGGLVSGALLGVVLVLLRRTRPSFMQESEAVLVDDRWERAQRHLGRMENVEAERLLAELASEQPHNLDVALARYRTARNAGRNQDTVQHAQTLLQLHTHHAEQTRIQLTVAAELSKAGIGYAPSARMALIGACLRTGLLADAERLLKEGESGMPRAELAHHWFVLALRHGELQDGAQRVRLLRQLLEQFPEQAQAGKARFLLENG
;
A
#
# COMPACT_ATOMS: atom_id res chain seq x y z
N MET A 1 28.04 -25.98 46.76
CA MET A 1 27.52 -27.27 46.26
C MET A 1 26.00 -27.14 46.13
N GLY A 2 25.44 -27.60 45.00
CA GLY A 2 24.00 -27.84 44.84
C GLY A 2 23.18 -26.72 44.18
N GLY A 3 23.20 -26.67 42.85
CA GLY A 3 22.20 -25.98 42.04
C GLY A 3 21.03 -26.89 41.70
N VAL A 4 19.81 -26.34 41.75
CA VAL A 4 18.52 -26.88 41.28
C VAL A 4 17.64 -25.63 41.07
N SER A 5 16.88 -25.37 40.00
CA SER A 5 16.77 -25.89 38.64
C SER A 5 16.00 -24.84 37.81
N ASP A 6 16.63 -24.28 36.77
CA ASP A 6 16.06 -23.30 35.83
C ASP A 6 15.16 -23.96 34.75
N SER A 7 14.19 -24.77 35.17
CA SER A 7 13.39 -25.62 34.27
C SER A 7 11.92 -25.20 34.08
N GLY A 8 11.49 -24.07 34.64
CA GLY A 8 10.14 -23.52 34.44
C GLY A 8 10.01 -22.51 33.29
N ALA A 9 11.01 -21.65 33.10
CA ALA A 9 10.95 -20.55 32.12
C ALA A 9 11.26 -20.99 30.68
N ALA A 10 12.00 -22.10 30.51
CA ALA A 10 12.39 -22.63 29.19
C ALA A 10 11.27 -23.41 28.48
N MET A 11 10.24 -23.87 29.22
CA MET A 11 9.13 -24.67 28.65
C MET A 11 8.03 -23.80 28.01
N LEU A 12 7.86 -22.56 28.45
CA LEU A 12 6.90 -21.60 27.87
C LEU A 12 7.43 -20.89 26.61
N ALA A 13 8.75 -20.81 26.43
CA ALA A 13 9.36 -20.26 25.22
C ALA A 13 9.36 -21.22 24.02
N ARG A 14 9.04 -22.50 24.22
CA ARG A 14 9.01 -23.54 23.17
C ARG A 14 7.65 -23.70 22.47
N MET A 15 6.60 -22.97 22.87
CA MET A 15 5.30 -22.96 22.19
C MET A 15 5.09 -21.80 21.20
N ALA A 16 6.04 -20.86 21.10
CA ALA A 16 6.03 -19.80 20.10
C ALA A 16 7.08 -20.12 19.02
N GLY A 17 6.67 -20.78 17.94
CA GLY A 17 7.53 -21.25 16.85
C GLY A 17 8.25 -20.12 16.10
N LEU A 18 9.37 -19.65 16.65
CA LEU A 18 10.31 -18.74 15.99
C LEU A 18 11.68 -19.41 15.90
N ARG A 19 11.98 -20.03 14.75
CA ARG A 19 13.34 -20.44 14.41
C ARG A 19 14.11 -19.21 13.91
N ILE A 20 15.00 -18.71 14.77
CA ILE A 20 16.11 -17.84 14.36
C ILE A 20 17.15 -18.74 13.68
N CYS A 21 17.37 -18.56 12.37
CA CYS A 21 18.52 -19.14 11.68
C CYS A 21 19.37 -18.01 11.10
N ARG A 22 20.54 -17.79 11.71
CA ARG A 22 21.64 -16.99 11.14
C ARG A 22 22.63 -17.94 10.48
N ARG A 23 22.87 -17.80 9.17
CA ARG A 23 24.19 -17.97 8.52
C ARG A 23 24.16 -17.51 7.05
N THR A 24 24.65 -16.29 6.86
CA THR A 24 25.58 -15.79 5.83
C THR A 24 25.62 -16.39 4.42
N ALA A 25 25.45 -15.47 3.46
CA ALA A 25 26.22 -15.25 2.22
C ALA A 25 26.04 -16.22 1.05
N LYS A 26 25.23 -15.80 0.07
CA LYS A 26 25.58 -15.63 -1.37
C LYS A 26 24.28 -15.44 -2.17
N LEU A 27 24.13 -14.27 -2.80
CA LEU A 27 23.49 -14.01 -4.10
C LEU A 27 23.10 -12.53 -4.16
N CYS A 28 24.05 -11.72 -4.65
CA CYS A 28 23.73 -10.48 -5.35
C CYS A 28 22.95 -10.82 -6.63
N ALA A 29 22.19 -9.83 -7.12
CA ALA A 29 21.32 -9.84 -8.30
C ALA A 29 19.94 -10.45 -8.07
N PHE A 30 18.99 -9.61 -7.62
CA PHE A 30 17.58 -9.58 -8.05
C PHE A 30 16.88 -8.44 -7.29
N TRP A 31 17.03 -7.21 -7.80
CA TRP A 31 16.16 -6.07 -7.47
C TRP A 31 15.95 -5.29 -8.76
N ASP A 32 15.18 -5.90 -9.64
CA ASP A 32 14.50 -5.21 -10.74
C ASP A 32 13.09 -5.80 -10.80
N THR A 33 12.31 -5.46 -9.77
CA THR A 33 10.88 -5.72 -9.72
C THR A 33 10.22 -4.53 -9.04
N ASP A 34 9.43 -3.83 -9.84
CA ASP A 34 8.39 -2.88 -9.43
C ASP A 34 7.37 -3.55 -8.49
N VAL A 35 7.77 -3.79 -7.24
CA VAL A 35 6.85 -4.18 -6.17
C VAL A 35 6.64 -2.96 -5.28
N VAL A 36 5.92 -1.98 -5.81
CA VAL A 36 5.22 -0.99 -5.00
C VAL A 36 3.94 -1.65 -4.46
N MET A 37 4.10 -2.58 -3.51
CA MET A 37 3.01 -3.08 -2.68
C MET A 37 2.97 -2.28 -1.36
N LEU A 38 2.49 -1.04 -1.46
CA LEU A 38 1.75 -0.42 -0.35
C LEU A 38 0.59 0.33 -0.99
N LEU A 39 -0.60 -0.22 -0.79
CA LEU A 39 -1.87 0.23 -1.35
C LEU A 39 -2.24 1.61 -0.79
N MET A 40 -1.58 2.67 -1.25
CA MET A 40 -1.99 4.05 -1.02
C MET A 40 -2.41 4.60 -2.38
N PRO A 41 -3.71 4.83 -2.64
CA PRO A 41 -4.14 5.41 -3.89
C PRO A 41 -3.86 6.92 -3.80
N LEU A 42 -2.59 7.30 -3.91
CA LEU A 42 -2.19 8.68 -4.16
C LEU A 42 -2.68 9.05 -5.55
N HIS A 43 -3.93 9.48 -5.63
CA HIS A 43 -4.60 9.84 -6.88
C HIS A 43 -3.88 10.99 -7.60
N LYS A 44 -3.03 11.76 -6.91
CA LYS A 44 -2.18 12.82 -7.46
C LYS A 44 -0.87 12.92 -6.65
N PRO A 45 0.29 13.21 -7.28
CA PRO A 45 1.52 13.50 -6.56
C PRO A 45 1.32 14.70 -5.62
N TRP A 46 1.99 14.70 -4.47
CA TRP A 46 1.89 15.78 -3.49
C TRP A 46 2.34 17.10 -4.09
N SER A 47 1.43 18.07 -4.15
CA SER A 47 1.71 19.46 -4.45
C SER A 47 1.40 20.30 -3.21
N ARG A 48 1.95 21.52 -3.09
CA ARG A 48 1.64 22.43 -1.96
C ARG A 48 0.13 22.66 -1.75
N GLN A 49 -0.69 22.46 -2.77
CA GLN A 49 -2.14 22.63 -2.74
C GLN A 49 -2.92 21.35 -2.38
N ASN A 50 -2.28 20.18 -2.45
CA ASN A 50 -2.90 18.87 -2.24
C ASN A 50 -2.34 18.11 -1.02
N ILE A 51 -1.47 18.73 -0.21
CA ILE A 51 -0.98 18.11 1.03
C ILE A 51 -2.14 17.99 2.02
N PRO A 52 -2.44 16.79 2.55
CA PRO A 52 -3.52 16.56 3.49
C PRO A 52 -3.07 16.91 4.91
N TRP A 53 -2.89 18.21 5.16
CA TRP A 53 -2.35 18.73 6.41
C TRP A 53 -3.13 18.31 7.65
N VAL A 54 -4.46 18.31 7.58
CA VAL A 54 -5.29 17.92 8.73
C VAL A 54 -5.22 16.42 8.96
N THR A 55 -5.19 15.61 7.91
CA THR A 55 -4.99 14.16 8.03
C THR A 55 -3.67 13.86 8.72
N LEU A 56 -2.57 14.47 8.28
CA LEU A 56 -1.26 14.32 8.88
C LEU A 56 -1.23 14.81 10.34
N LEU A 57 -1.89 15.94 10.62
CA LEU A 57 -2.02 16.46 11.98
C LEU A 57 -2.80 15.50 12.89
N LEU A 58 -3.93 14.96 12.43
CA LEU A 58 -4.72 14.01 13.20
C LEU A 58 -3.92 12.74 13.47
N VAL A 59 -3.18 12.23 12.48
CA VAL A 59 -2.27 11.09 12.68
C VAL A 59 -1.23 11.40 13.75
N LEU A 60 -0.57 12.57 13.65
CA LEU A 60 0.42 13.01 14.63
C LEU A 60 -0.19 13.12 16.04
N VAL A 61 -1.36 13.72 16.19
CA VAL A 61 -2.05 13.87 17.47
C VAL A 61 -2.34 12.50 18.08
N ASN A 62 -2.89 11.56 17.31
CA ASN A 62 -3.17 10.20 17.79
C ASN A 62 -1.91 9.47 18.25
N VAL A 63 -0.81 9.59 17.49
CA VAL A 63 0.49 9.01 17.84
C VAL A 63 1.06 9.63 19.11
N VAL A 64 0.99 10.96 19.26
CA VAL A 64 1.45 11.68 20.46
C VAL A 64 0.62 11.32 21.68
N VAL A 65 -0.71 11.19 21.54
CA VAL A 65 -1.59 10.75 22.63
C VAL A 65 -1.21 9.34 23.10
N TYR A 66 -1.04 8.41 22.17
CA TYR A 66 -0.73 7.02 22.50
C TYR A 66 0.70 6.85 23.08
N LEU A 67 1.73 7.32 22.38
CA LEU A 67 3.14 7.14 22.78
C LEU A 67 3.58 8.08 23.90
N GLY A 68 2.87 9.21 24.09
CA GLY A 68 3.14 10.19 25.13
C GLY A 68 2.30 9.95 26.37
N TYR A 69 0.99 10.22 26.27
CA TYR A 69 0.09 10.26 27.43
C TYR A 69 -0.36 8.87 27.89
N GLN A 70 -0.64 7.94 26.99
CA GLN A 70 -1.08 6.57 27.34
C GLN A 70 0.07 5.62 27.69
N ARG A 71 1.34 6.03 27.49
CA ARG A 71 2.54 5.18 27.64
C ARG A 71 2.63 4.43 28.97
N LYS A 72 2.14 5.01 30.07
CA LYS A 72 2.22 4.43 31.43
C LYS A 72 0.92 3.79 31.89
N ASP A 73 -0.15 3.85 31.09
CA ASP A 73 -1.48 3.43 31.53
C ASP A 73 -1.51 1.96 31.93
N ASP A 74 -0.92 1.06 31.14
CA ASP A 74 -0.88 -0.38 31.45
C ASP A 74 -0.21 -0.67 32.79
N ALA A 75 0.95 -0.06 33.05
CA ALA A 75 1.67 -0.23 34.31
C ALA A 75 0.92 0.37 35.51
N LEU A 76 0.22 1.49 35.31
CA LEU A 76 -0.60 2.13 36.34
C LEU A 76 -1.85 1.30 36.66
N VAL A 77 -2.51 0.75 35.64
CA VAL A 77 -3.65 -0.17 35.79
C VAL A 77 -3.20 -1.43 36.48
N GLU A 78 -2.09 -2.05 36.07
CA GLU A 78 -1.54 -3.24 36.71
C GLU A 78 -1.23 -2.98 38.19
N ASN A 79 -0.63 -1.83 38.51
CA ASN A 79 -0.36 -1.42 39.89
C ASN A 79 -1.66 -1.25 40.72
N ALA A 80 -2.70 -0.67 40.13
CA ALA A 80 -3.99 -0.50 40.78
C ALA A 80 -4.68 -1.85 41.03
N VAL A 81 -4.72 -2.74 40.02
CA VAL A 81 -5.29 -4.09 40.13
C VAL A 81 -4.53 -4.92 41.16
N ARG A 82 -3.20 -4.86 41.18
CA ARG A 82 -2.38 -5.56 42.17
C ARG A 82 -2.74 -5.13 43.58
N TYR A 83 -2.80 -3.82 43.84
CA TYR A 83 -3.24 -3.29 45.12
C TYR A 83 -4.68 -3.74 45.46
N TYR A 84 -5.60 -3.73 44.50
CA TYR A 84 -6.99 -4.17 44.70
C TYR A 84 -7.10 -5.62 45.19
N VAL A 85 -6.28 -6.51 44.61
CA VAL A 85 -6.25 -7.94 44.95
C VAL A 85 -5.54 -8.17 46.30
N GLU A 86 -4.41 -7.50 46.54
CA GLU A 86 -3.58 -7.75 47.73
C GLU A 86 -4.05 -7.05 49.00
N SER A 87 -4.70 -5.89 48.89
CA SER A 87 -5.12 -5.07 50.05
C SER A 87 -6.35 -5.60 50.80
N GLY A 88 -7.03 -6.63 50.28
CA GLY A 88 -8.31 -7.10 50.79
C GLY A 88 -9.52 -6.29 50.32
N LEU A 89 -9.32 -5.19 49.59
CA LEU A 89 -10.39 -4.36 49.01
C LEU A 89 -11.33 -5.18 48.11
N GLY A 90 -10.77 -6.02 47.24
CA GLY A 90 -11.57 -6.85 46.32
C GLY A 90 -12.49 -7.83 47.02
N ALA A 91 -12.15 -8.32 48.21
CA ALA A 91 -13.02 -9.22 48.97
C ALA A 91 -14.26 -8.49 49.53
N LEU A 92 -14.09 -7.24 49.98
CA LEU A 92 -15.19 -6.40 50.45
C LEU A 92 -16.14 -6.05 49.29
N GLU A 93 -15.58 -5.68 48.14
CA GLU A 93 -16.36 -5.31 46.97
C GLU A 93 -17.00 -6.49 46.26
N ALA A 94 -16.42 -7.71 46.32
CA ALA A 94 -17.07 -8.91 45.83
C ALA A 94 -18.39 -9.19 46.56
N GLN A 95 -18.40 -9.06 47.89
CA GLN A 95 -19.62 -9.22 48.69
C GLN A 95 -20.64 -8.11 48.42
N ALA A 96 -20.17 -6.88 48.20
CA ALA A 96 -21.03 -5.76 47.82
C ALA A 96 -21.62 -5.96 46.42
N HIS A 97 -20.84 -6.50 45.47
CA HIS A 97 -21.27 -6.81 44.12
C HIS A 97 -22.36 -7.89 44.09
N GLU A 98 -22.26 -8.93 44.92
CA GLU A 98 -23.33 -9.93 45.07
C GLU A 98 -24.66 -9.30 45.49
N ARG A 99 -24.62 -8.37 46.47
CA ARG A 99 -25.83 -7.62 46.90
C ARG A 99 -26.35 -6.69 45.82
N TYR A 100 -25.45 -6.02 45.11
CA TYR A 100 -25.80 -5.16 43.98
C TYR A 100 -26.52 -5.94 42.87
N LEU A 101 -26.07 -7.15 42.56
CA LEU A 101 -26.75 -8.03 41.62
C LEU A 101 -28.13 -8.46 42.13
N GLN A 102 -28.27 -8.77 43.42
CA GLN A 102 -29.58 -9.09 44.01
C GLN A 102 -30.56 -7.92 43.95
N GLN A 103 -30.07 -6.67 44.09
CA GLN A 103 -30.86 -5.44 44.01
C GLN A 103 -31.11 -4.96 42.57
N THR A 104 -30.48 -5.54 41.55
CA THR A 104 -30.65 -5.12 40.15
C THR A 104 -31.98 -5.65 39.62
N ASP A 105 -33.01 -4.82 39.48
CA ASP A 105 -34.38 -5.24 39.10
C ASP A 105 -34.48 -5.95 37.74
N ASP A 106 -33.63 -5.58 36.77
CA ASP A 106 -33.60 -6.22 35.45
C ASP A 106 -33.01 -7.64 35.55
N THR A 107 -33.90 -8.64 35.43
CA THR A 107 -33.58 -10.06 35.51
C THR A 107 -32.64 -10.53 34.40
N LYS A 108 -32.72 -9.96 33.20
CA LYS A 108 -31.84 -10.31 32.07
C LYS A 108 -30.45 -9.76 32.30
N LEU A 109 -30.35 -8.49 32.71
CA LEU A 109 -29.08 -7.85 33.03
C LEU A 109 -28.37 -8.55 34.20
N ARG A 110 -29.13 -8.91 35.24
CA ARG A 110 -28.65 -9.68 36.39
C ARG A 110 -28.08 -11.04 35.96
N ALA A 111 -28.84 -11.80 35.17
CA ALA A 111 -28.40 -13.11 34.67
C ALA A 111 -27.15 -13.01 33.79
N ALA A 112 -27.07 -12.00 32.91
CA ALA A 112 -25.90 -11.76 32.07
C ALA A 112 -24.65 -11.42 32.90
N ARG A 113 -24.77 -10.54 33.90
CA ARG A 113 -23.66 -10.18 34.80
C ARG A 113 -23.20 -11.38 35.65
N GLN A 114 -24.13 -12.16 36.17
CA GLN A 114 -23.82 -13.38 36.93
C GLN A 114 -23.15 -14.45 36.07
N GLY A 115 -23.68 -14.72 34.87
CA GLY A 115 -23.10 -15.68 33.94
C GLY A 115 -21.69 -15.29 33.53
N LYS A 116 -21.44 -14.01 33.28
CA LYS A 116 -20.11 -13.50 32.91
C LYS A 116 -19.10 -13.58 34.07
N LEU A 117 -19.52 -13.29 35.30
CA LEU A 117 -18.66 -13.49 36.48
C LEU A 117 -18.39 -14.97 36.74
N GLY A 118 -19.37 -15.84 36.48
CA GLY A 118 -19.28 -17.30 36.65
C GLY A 118 -18.31 -17.96 35.68
N SER A 119 -18.19 -17.45 34.45
CA SER A 119 -17.26 -17.96 33.44
C SER A 119 -15.79 -17.56 33.70
N VAL A 120 -15.54 -16.56 34.55
CA VAL A 120 -14.18 -16.16 34.93
C VAL A 120 -13.60 -17.16 35.95
N PRO A 121 -12.39 -17.70 35.71
CA PRO A 121 -11.70 -18.58 36.66
C PRO A 121 -11.59 -17.95 38.05
N ALA A 122 -11.78 -18.74 39.11
CA ALA A 122 -11.83 -18.23 40.49
C ALA A 122 -10.63 -17.32 40.85
N ARG A 123 -9.42 -17.71 40.41
CA ARG A 123 -8.16 -16.94 40.61
C ARG A 123 -8.13 -15.56 39.94
N GLN A 124 -9.00 -15.30 38.95
CA GLN A 124 -9.07 -14.06 38.18
C GLN A 124 -10.30 -13.21 38.54
N ARG A 125 -11.23 -13.71 39.36
CA ARG A 125 -12.50 -13.01 39.66
C ARG A 125 -12.29 -11.65 40.33
N LEU A 126 -11.33 -11.53 41.24
CA LEU A 126 -11.02 -10.25 41.88
C LEU A 126 -10.42 -9.24 40.90
N ALA A 127 -9.54 -9.68 40.00
CA ALA A 127 -8.99 -8.82 38.96
C ALA A 127 -10.08 -8.38 37.96
N TYR A 128 -11.02 -9.27 37.64
CA TYR A 128 -12.19 -8.95 36.82
C TYR A 128 -13.11 -7.93 37.51
N LEU A 129 -13.37 -8.10 38.82
CA LEU A 129 -14.12 -7.10 39.61
C LEU A 129 -13.41 -5.74 39.66
N ALA A 130 -12.08 -5.73 39.77
CA ALA A 130 -11.31 -4.50 39.67
C ALA A 130 -11.59 -3.78 38.34
N GLN A 131 -11.55 -4.51 37.21
CA GLN A 131 -11.88 -3.95 35.89
C GLN A 131 -13.34 -3.45 35.82
N LEU A 132 -14.30 -4.18 36.38
CA LEU A 132 -15.69 -3.73 36.46
C LEU A 132 -15.79 -2.37 37.17
N THR A 133 -15.08 -2.18 38.29
CA THR A 133 -15.10 -0.89 39.03
C THR A 133 -14.48 0.28 38.27
N MET A 134 -13.72 0.03 37.19
CA MET A 134 -13.15 1.09 36.35
C MET A 134 -14.14 1.59 35.29
N HIS A 135 -15.13 0.78 34.94
CA HIS A 135 -16.02 1.01 33.79
C HIS A 135 -17.51 0.97 34.11
N ASP A 136 -17.92 0.47 35.28
CA ASP A 136 -19.30 0.46 35.77
C ASP A 136 -19.51 1.58 36.79
N LEU A 137 -19.97 2.74 36.29
CA LEU A 137 -20.22 3.91 37.14
C LEU A 137 -21.38 3.66 38.11
N ALA A 138 -22.44 2.98 37.65
CA ALA A 138 -23.61 2.70 38.48
C ALA A 138 -23.25 1.83 39.69
N PHE A 139 -22.43 0.79 39.48
CA PHE A 139 -21.91 -0.01 40.58
C PHE A 139 -21.02 0.82 41.52
N THR A 140 -20.16 1.67 40.96
CA THR A 140 -19.25 2.51 41.76
C THR A 140 -20.00 3.56 42.60
N GLU A 141 -21.07 4.14 42.06
CA GLU A 141 -21.97 5.04 42.79
C GLU A 141 -22.73 4.31 43.91
N ALA A 142 -23.22 3.10 43.63
CA ALA A 142 -23.86 2.25 44.63
C ALA A 142 -22.89 1.82 45.76
N LEU A 143 -21.61 1.58 45.45
CA LEU A 143 -20.58 1.38 46.47
C LEU A 143 -20.40 2.62 47.33
N ARG A 144 -20.33 3.80 46.71
CA ARG A 144 -20.11 5.08 47.40
C ARG A 144 -21.28 5.51 48.28
N SER A 145 -22.51 5.16 47.91
CA SER A 145 -23.71 5.44 48.73
C SER A 145 -23.67 4.73 50.09
N GLY A 146 -22.93 3.62 50.18
CA GLY A 146 -22.83 2.81 51.41
C GLY A 146 -23.89 1.73 51.55
N ALA A 147 -24.95 1.78 50.75
CA ALA A 147 -26.11 0.88 50.88
C ALA A 147 -25.78 -0.60 50.63
N LEU A 148 -24.63 -0.89 50.00
CA LEU A 148 -24.17 -2.25 49.72
C LEU A 148 -23.38 -2.88 50.88
N PHE A 149 -23.04 -2.14 51.93
CA PHE A 149 -22.32 -2.67 53.11
C PHE A 149 -23.28 -3.00 54.25
N LYS A 150 -22.99 -4.07 54.99
CA LYS A 150 -23.85 -4.56 56.09
C LYS A 150 -23.89 -3.62 57.30
N ASP A 151 -22.76 -2.97 57.58
CA ASP A 151 -22.57 -2.11 58.74
C ASP A 151 -21.63 -0.96 58.42
N GLU A 152 -21.66 0.08 59.28
CA GLU A 152 -20.86 1.29 59.12
C GLU A 152 -19.36 1.02 59.29
N GLN A 153 -18.98 -0.01 60.06
CA GLN A 153 -17.58 -0.37 60.28
C GLN A 153 -16.92 -0.89 58.99
N ARG A 154 -17.59 -1.81 58.28
CA ARG A 154 -17.18 -2.31 56.97
C ARG A 154 -17.13 -1.21 55.93
N GLN A 155 -18.07 -0.27 55.99
CA GLN A 155 -18.04 0.91 55.11
C GLN A 155 -16.81 1.79 55.39
N ARG A 156 -16.45 2.03 56.65
CA ARG A 156 -15.23 2.78 57.04
C ARG A 156 -13.95 2.06 56.60
N GLU A 157 -13.88 0.74 56.79
CA GLU A 157 -12.79 -0.12 56.32
C GLU A 157 -12.64 -0.01 54.80
N TRP A 158 -13.74 -0.17 54.06
CA TRP A 158 -13.76 -0.03 52.61
C TRP A 158 -13.27 1.35 52.16
N ARG A 159 -13.74 2.45 52.75
CA ARG A 159 -13.30 3.82 52.40
C ARG A 159 -11.78 3.97 52.54
N THR A 160 -11.21 3.43 53.62
CA THR A 160 -9.77 3.49 53.91
C THR A 160 -8.96 2.73 52.86
N LEU A 161 -9.42 1.56 52.44
CA LEU A 161 -8.76 0.75 51.41
C LEU A 161 -9.00 1.27 49.99
N ARG A 162 -10.18 1.86 49.72
CA ARG A 162 -10.57 2.39 48.41
C ARG A 162 -9.83 3.67 48.05
N ALA A 163 -9.56 4.56 49.01
CA ALA A 163 -8.92 5.84 48.71
C ALA A 163 -7.55 5.69 48.01
N PRO A 164 -6.62 4.82 48.46
CA PRO A 164 -5.37 4.56 47.73
C PRO A 164 -5.56 3.89 46.37
N TYR A 165 -6.64 3.13 46.16
CA TYR A 165 -6.98 2.54 44.87
C TYR A 165 -7.46 3.61 43.89
N ASP A 166 -8.42 4.45 44.30
CA ASP A 166 -8.92 5.57 43.51
C ASP A 166 -7.79 6.57 43.16
N ALA A 167 -6.86 6.82 44.10
CA ALA A 167 -5.68 7.66 43.84
C ALA A 167 -4.76 7.08 42.75
N ARG A 168 -4.65 5.75 42.63
CA ARG A 168 -3.90 5.10 41.53
C ARG A 168 -4.65 5.22 40.21
N LEU A 169 -5.95 4.91 40.20
CA LEU A 169 -6.78 5.03 39.00
C LEU A 169 -6.83 6.45 38.45
N SER A 170 -6.82 7.47 39.32
CA SER A 170 -6.82 8.88 38.90
C SER A 170 -5.60 9.29 38.07
N LYS A 171 -4.51 8.52 38.13
CA LYS A 171 -3.29 8.74 37.35
C LYS A 171 -3.36 8.12 35.95
N VAL A 172 -4.30 7.21 35.70
CA VAL A 172 -4.46 6.54 34.41
C VAL A 172 -5.11 7.51 33.44
N PHE A 173 -4.39 7.90 32.39
CA PHE A 173 -4.84 8.91 31.43
C PHE A 173 -6.09 8.44 30.67
N THR A 174 -6.08 7.21 30.18
CA THR A 174 -7.21 6.61 29.45
C THR A 174 -8.49 6.65 30.26
N LEU A 175 -8.49 6.28 31.55
CA LEU A 175 -9.70 6.24 32.37
C LEU A 175 -10.34 7.62 32.60
N ARG A 176 -9.56 8.70 32.46
CA ARG A 176 -10.04 10.08 32.57
C ARG A 176 -10.78 10.53 31.31
N HIS A 177 -10.36 10.04 30.14
CA HIS A 177 -10.79 10.50 28.82
C HIS A 177 -11.65 9.50 28.04
N LEU A 178 -11.71 8.24 28.50
CA LEU A 178 -12.53 7.17 27.94
C LEU A 178 -14.02 7.53 27.96
N GLN A 179 -14.72 7.25 26.87
CA GLN A 179 -16.17 7.36 26.85
C GLN A 179 -16.79 6.17 27.56
N ARG A 180 -17.49 6.42 28.67
CA ARG A 180 -18.16 5.38 29.47
C ARG A 180 -19.58 5.20 29.00
N SER A 181 -20.06 3.96 28.95
CA SER A 181 -21.43 3.65 28.51
C SER A 181 -22.50 4.01 29.56
N SER A 182 -22.09 4.45 30.74
CA SER A 182 -22.96 4.86 31.86
C SER A 182 -23.00 6.38 32.08
N GLU A 183 -22.40 7.17 31.20
CA GLU A 183 -22.28 8.63 31.39
C GLU A 183 -22.42 9.39 30.06
N TRP A 184 -23.23 10.45 30.08
CA TRP A 184 -23.24 11.45 29.01
C TRP A 184 -22.16 12.52 29.26
N SER A 185 -21.10 12.51 28.46
CA SER A 185 -19.99 13.47 28.59
C SER A 185 -19.46 13.88 27.21
N PRO A 186 -19.92 15.01 26.63
CA PRO A 186 -19.50 15.46 25.30
C PRO A 186 -17.98 15.60 25.15
N ALA A 187 -17.30 16.05 26.21
CA ALA A 187 -15.85 16.14 26.23
C ALA A 187 -15.19 14.77 26.06
N ARG A 188 -15.68 13.73 26.77
CA ARG A 188 -15.16 12.35 26.67
C ARG A 188 -15.48 11.72 25.32
N MET A 189 -16.65 11.98 24.75
CA MET A 189 -17.02 11.52 23.40
C MET A 189 -16.03 12.02 22.34
N LEU A 190 -15.54 13.26 22.48
CA LEU A 190 -14.50 13.79 21.60
C LEU A 190 -13.12 13.24 21.95
N THR A 191 -12.70 13.28 23.23
CA THR A 191 -11.34 12.85 23.60
C THR A 191 -11.11 11.36 23.40
N ALA A 192 -12.13 10.52 23.58
CA ALA A 192 -12.05 9.07 23.37
C ALA A 192 -11.72 8.70 21.92
N THR A 193 -12.06 9.56 20.96
CA THR A 193 -11.70 9.39 19.54
C THR A 193 -10.18 9.36 19.32
N PHE A 194 -9.39 9.90 20.26
CA PHE A 194 -7.92 9.97 20.15
C PHE A 194 -7.17 8.91 20.96
N LEU A 195 -7.88 8.12 21.77
CA LEU A 195 -7.30 7.10 22.64
C LEU A 195 -7.19 5.77 21.89
N HIS A 196 -6.16 4.98 22.17
CA HIS A 196 -5.98 3.65 21.59
C HIS A 196 -5.65 2.62 22.66
N GLY A 197 -6.23 1.42 22.55
CA GLY A 197 -6.08 0.36 23.56
C GLY A 197 -4.84 -0.52 23.35
N SER A 198 -4.26 -0.49 22.15
CA SER A 198 -3.06 -1.26 21.79
C SER A 198 -2.35 -0.63 20.60
N PHE A 199 -1.10 -1.05 20.38
CA PHE A 199 -0.29 -0.55 19.27
C PHE A 199 -0.88 -0.95 17.92
N ASP A 200 -1.34 -2.19 17.77
CA ASP A 200 -1.95 -2.67 16.52
C ASP A 200 -3.26 -1.92 16.21
N HIS A 201 -4.02 -1.56 17.24
CA HIS A 201 -5.23 -0.74 17.08
C HIS A 201 -4.87 0.67 16.59
N LEU A 202 -3.82 1.30 17.13
CA LEU A 202 -3.31 2.57 16.61
C LEU A 202 -2.85 2.43 15.16
N LEU A 203 -2.00 1.46 14.86
CA LEU A 203 -1.43 1.27 13.53
C LEU A 203 -2.52 1.08 12.48
N GLY A 204 -3.48 0.20 12.74
CA GLY A 204 -4.63 -0.02 11.87
C GLY A 204 -5.40 1.28 11.62
N ASN A 205 -5.78 2.00 12.68
CA ASN A 205 -6.50 3.26 12.56
C ASN A 205 -5.72 4.30 11.75
N MET A 206 -4.41 4.43 11.95
CA MET A 206 -3.61 5.41 11.22
C MET A 206 -3.48 5.07 9.74
N LEU A 207 -3.37 3.78 9.37
CA LEU A 207 -3.36 3.35 7.97
C LEU A 207 -4.67 3.71 7.26
N PHE A 208 -5.81 3.41 7.88
CA PHE A 208 -7.12 3.78 7.32
C PHE A 208 -7.35 5.29 7.30
N LEU A 209 -6.97 6.00 8.36
CA LEU A 209 -7.07 7.45 8.44
C LEU A 209 -6.21 8.13 7.38
N LEU A 210 -4.98 7.66 7.13
CA LEU A 210 -4.16 8.17 6.04
C LEU A 210 -4.83 7.91 4.69
N ALA A 211 -5.21 6.66 4.40
CA ALA A 211 -5.79 6.30 3.10
C ALA A 211 -7.07 7.07 2.78
N LEU A 212 -8.04 7.11 3.71
CA LEU A 212 -9.32 7.79 3.51
C LEU A 212 -9.20 9.30 3.70
N GLY A 213 -8.39 9.73 4.68
CA GLY A 213 -8.19 11.13 5.00
C GLY A 213 -7.56 11.89 3.84
N THR A 214 -6.54 11.32 3.19
CA THR A 214 -5.94 11.96 2.01
C THR A 214 -6.95 12.20 0.88
N LEU A 215 -7.88 11.25 0.67
CA LEU A 215 -8.90 11.36 -0.38
C LEU A 215 -9.97 12.38 -0.01
N LEU A 216 -10.53 12.27 1.19
CA LEU A 216 -11.58 13.16 1.65
C LEU A 216 -11.09 14.58 1.85
N GLU A 217 -9.95 14.79 2.50
CA GLU A 217 -9.40 16.14 2.69
C GLU A 217 -9.16 16.85 1.35
N GLY A 218 -8.69 16.12 0.33
CA GLY A 218 -8.59 16.65 -1.02
C GLY A 218 -9.94 16.95 -1.66
N ALA A 219 -10.95 16.10 -1.42
CA ALA A 219 -12.28 16.21 -2.00
C ALA A 219 -13.19 17.26 -1.35
N ILE A 220 -13.03 17.57 -0.06
CA ILE A 220 -13.91 18.52 0.66
C ILE A 220 -13.15 19.68 1.33
N GLY A 221 -11.82 19.63 1.34
CA GLY A 221 -10.95 20.62 1.99
C GLY A 221 -10.76 20.39 3.49
N SER A 222 -9.65 20.89 4.01
CA SER A 222 -9.16 20.67 5.38
C SER A 222 -10.15 21.04 6.49
N GLY A 223 -10.85 22.18 6.38
CA GLY A 223 -11.80 22.62 7.41
C GLY A 223 -13.02 21.70 7.54
N TRP A 224 -13.64 21.35 6.40
CA TRP A 224 -14.77 20.42 6.37
C TRP A 224 -14.36 19.01 6.74
N PHE A 225 -13.16 18.58 6.36
CA PHE A 225 -12.60 17.30 6.77
C PHE A 225 -12.41 17.22 8.30
N LEU A 226 -11.87 18.26 8.93
CA LEU A 226 -11.73 18.29 10.39
C LEU A 226 -13.09 18.21 11.09
N LEU A 227 -14.07 19.00 10.63
CA LEU A 227 -15.43 18.97 11.17
C LEU A 227 -16.08 17.60 11.00
N LEU A 228 -15.92 17.00 9.82
CA LEU A 228 -16.44 15.67 9.54
C LEU A 228 -15.83 14.62 10.49
N TYR A 229 -14.51 14.66 10.72
CA TYR A 229 -13.85 13.74 11.64
C TYR A 229 -14.36 13.89 13.08
N LEU A 230 -14.43 15.13 13.59
CA LEU A 230 -14.85 15.40 14.97
C LEU A 230 -16.34 15.12 15.21
N LEU A 231 -17.21 15.60 14.33
CA LEU A 231 -18.66 15.36 14.44
C LEU A 231 -19.02 13.90 14.16
N GLY A 232 -18.30 13.24 13.26
CA GLY A 232 -18.44 11.81 13.00
C GLY A 232 -18.02 10.96 14.20
N GLY A 233 -16.89 11.27 14.83
CA GLY A 233 -16.45 10.62 16.08
C GLY A 233 -17.43 10.85 17.25
N PHE A 234 -17.97 12.07 17.35
CA PHE A 234 -19.04 12.38 18.29
C PHE A 234 -20.31 11.56 18.02
N GLY A 235 -20.75 11.48 16.75
CA GLY A 235 -21.91 10.69 16.34
C GLY A 235 -21.74 9.19 16.60
N ALA A 236 -20.56 8.65 16.32
CA ALA A 236 -20.19 7.27 16.66
C ALA A 236 -20.28 7.01 18.17
N SER A 237 -19.73 7.91 18.98
CA SER A 237 -19.78 7.83 20.44
C SER A 237 -21.22 7.95 20.96
N ALA A 238 -22.04 8.81 20.36
CA ALA A 238 -23.44 8.99 20.75
C ALA A 238 -24.26 7.73 20.46
N ALA A 239 -24.07 7.11 19.29
CA ALA A 239 -24.73 5.86 18.92
C ALA A 239 -24.31 4.71 19.85
N SER A 240 -23.02 4.59 20.16
CA SER A 240 -22.53 3.58 21.10
C SER A 240 -23.10 3.77 22.51
N LEU A 241 -23.14 5.02 22.98
CA LEU A 241 -23.72 5.34 24.28
C LEU A 241 -25.22 5.04 24.33
N TRP A 242 -25.96 5.36 23.27
CA TRP A 242 -27.39 5.05 23.17
C TRP A 242 -27.65 3.55 23.16
N TRP A 243 -26.84 2.77 22.44
CA TRP A 243 -26.98 1.31 22.37
C TRP A 243 -26.61 0.61 23.70
N ARG A 244 -25.58 1.10 24.38
CA ARG A 244 -24.99 0.42 25.56
C ARG A 244 -25.30 1.14 26.87
N TRP A 245 -26.32 2.00 26.90
CA TRP A 245 -26.61 2.83 28.07
C TRP A 245 -26.72 1.99 29.35
N GLY A 246 -25.93 2.35 30.36
CA GLY A 246 -25.90 1.67 31.66
C GLY A 246 -25.14 0.33 31.69
N ALA A 247 -24.65 -0.17 30.55
CA ALA A 247 -23.80 -1.35 30.51
C ALA A 247 -22.39 -1.07 31.06
N PRO A 248 -21.73 -2.05 31.72
CA PRO A 248 -20.34 -1.91 32.12
C PRO A 248 -19.44 -1.85 30.88
N GLY A 249 -18.58 -0.84 30.80
CA GLY A 249 -17.65 -0.67 29.68
C GLY A 249 -17.61 0.75 29.12
N GLY A 250 -16.93 0.87 28.00
CA GLY A 250 -16.78 2.13 27.28
C GLY A 250 -16.21 1.91 25.89
N GLY A 251 -16.15 2.99 25.12
CA GLY A 251 -15.57 3.03 23.77
C GLY A 251 -14.38 3.97 23.72
N LEU A 252 -13.34 3.56 23.00
CA LEU A 252 -12.18 4.38 22.63
C LEU A 252 -11.72 4.00 21.23
N GLY A 253 -11.08 4.94 20.55
CA GLY A 253 -10.47 4.70 19.24
C GLY A 253 -10.92 5.69 18.18
N ALA A 254 -10.00 5.97 17.25
CA ALA A 254 -10.31 6.75 16.06
C ALA A 254 -11.25 6.03 15.10
N SER A 255 -11.47 4.72 15.27
CA SER A 255 -12.24 3.87 14.37
C SER A 255 -13.68 4.35 14.14
N GLY A 256 -14.34 4.94 15.14
CA GLY A 256 -15.68 5.52 14.97
C GLY A 256 -15.68 6.73 14.02
N ALA A 257 -14.70 7.62 14.17
CA ALA A 257 -14.52 8.74 13.27
C ALA A 257 -14.09 8.29 11.86
N ILE A 258 -13.23 7.27 11.75
CA ILE A 258 -12.85 6.66 10.47
C ILE A 258 -14.06 6.02 9.79
N ALA A 259 -14.93 5.33 10.52
CA ALA A 259 -16.19 4.81 9.99
C ALA A 259 -17.09 5.95 9.46
N ALA A 260 -17.09 7.11 10.13
CA ALA A 260 -17.76 8.30 9.60
C ALA A 260 -17.11 8.84 8.32
N LEU A 261 -15.77 8.83 8.22
CA LEU A 261 -15.08 9.13 6.98
C LEU A 261 -15.50 8.16 5.86
N MET A 262 -15.58 6.87 6.14
CA MET A 262 -16.06 5.86 5.18
C MET A 262 -17.49 6.14 4.71
N GLY A 263 -18.40 6.46 5.62
CA GLY A 263 -19.78 6.81 5.30
C GLY A 263 -19.88 8.05 4.41
N ALA A 264 -19.12 9.10 4.75
CA ALA A 264 -19.05 10.32 3.96
C ALA A 264 -18.43 10.08 2.58
N PHE A 265 -17.38 9.27 2.49
CA PHE A 265 -16.73 8.89 1.24
C PHE A 265 -17.73 8.28 0.26
N CYS A 266 -18.53 7.30 0.71
CA CYS A 266 -19.56 6.65 -0.11
C CYS A 266 -20.56 7.65 -0.70
N VAL A 267 -20.96 8.65 0.09
CA VAL A 267 -21.92 9.68 -0.34
C VAL A 267 -21.27 10.72 -1.27
N VAL A 268 -20.09 11.22 -0.91
CA VAL A 268 -19.36 12.25 -1.66
C VAL A 268 -18.92 11.74 -3.04
N TRP A 269 -18.49 10.48 -3.15
CA TRP A 269 -18.21 9.86 -4.44
C TRP A 269 -19.46 9.36 -5.16
N GLY A 270 -20.51 8.98 -4.42
CA GLY A 270 -21.82 8.64 -4.95
C GLY A 270 -21.76 7.53 -6.02
N ARG A 271 -22.18 7.85 -7.24
CA ARG A 271 -22.21 6.89 -8.37
C ARG A 271 -20.86 6.72 -9.10
N ARG A 272 -19.81 7.47 -8.71
CA ARG A 272 -18.48 7.32 -9.32
C ARG A 272 -17.94 5.92 -9.06
N LYS A 273 -17.38 5.30 -10.11
CA LYS A 273 -16.75 3.99 -10.01
C LYS A 273 -15.40 4.14 -9.32
N VAL A 274 -15.22 3.47 -8.19
CA VAL A 274 -13.95 3.42 -7.47
C VAL A 274 -13.42 1.99 -7.57
N ARG A 275 -12.09 1.83 -7.61
CA ARG A 275 -11.44 0.52 -7.55
C ARG A 275 -11.48 0.01 -6.11
N PHE A 276 -12.16 -1.11 -5.90
CA PHE A 276 -12.18 -1.84 -4.64
C PHE A 276 -11.19 -2.98 -4.73
N PHE A 277 -10.23 -3.02 -3.81
CA PHE A 277 -9.40 -4.20 -3.61
C PHE A 277 -10.25 -5.27 -2.93
N TYR A 278 -10.27 -6.48 -3.49
CA TYR A 278 -10.84 -7.63 -2.81
C TYR A 278 -9.80 -8.73 -2.67
N TRP A 279 -9.87 -9.43 -1.54
CA TRP A 279 -9.03 -10.57 -1.24
C TRP A 279 -9.93 -11.74 -0.85
N PHE A 280 -10.00 -12.74 -1.72
CA PHE A 280 -10.72 -13.98 -1.44
C PHE A 280 -9.74 -15.16 -1.54
N PHE A 281 -9.32 -15.67 -0.38
CA PHE A 281 -8.35 -16.76 -0.20
C PHE A 281 -7.01 -16.55 -0.92
N VAL A 282 -6.97 -16.81 -2.23
CA VAL A 282 -5.76 -16.82 -3.09
C VAL A 282 -5.87 -15.88 -4.30
N VAL A 283 -7.03 -15.25 -4.51
CA VAL A 283 -7.27 -14.30 -5.59
C VAL A 283 -7.27 -12.88 -5.03
N PHE A 284 -6.40 -12.05 -5.59
CA PHE A 284 -6.33 -10.61 -5.34
C PHE A 284 -6.61 -9.93 -6.67
N ASP A 285 -7.66 -9.13 -6.73
CA ASP A 285 -7.97 -8.35 -7.93
C ASP A 285 -8.78 -7.10 -7.52
N TYR A 286 -9.07 -6.24 -8.49
CA TYR A 286 -9.78 -4.98 -8.28
C TYR A 286 -11.10 -4.95 -9.04
N VAL A 287 -12.20 -4.75 -8.32
CA VAL A 287 -13.50 -4.50 -8.94
C VAL A 287 -13.77 -3.00 -8.99
N ARG A 288 -14.23 -2.50 -10.14
CA ARG A 288 -14.73 -1.13 -10.27
C ARG A 288 -16.23 -1.10 -10.04
N GLY A 289 -16.69 -0.47 -8.97
CA GLY A 289 -18.12 -0.27 -8.73
C GLY A 289 -18.45 1.07 -8.10
N PRO A 290 -19.73 1.48 -8.08
CA PRO A 290 -20.16 2.74 -7.48
C PRO A 290 -19.84 2.78 -5.98
N ALA A 291 -19.18 3.86 -5.51
CA ALA A 291 -18.82 4.02 -4.10
C ALA A 291 -20.03 3.92 -3.15
N ILE A 292 -21.20 4.40 -3.59
CA ILE A 292 -22.43 4.36 -2.78
C ILE A 292 -22.87 2.94 -2.41
N LEU A 293 -22.50 1.91 -3.19
CA LEU A 293 -22.83 0.52 -2.87
C LEU A 293 -22.07 -0.02 -1.67
N LEU A 294 -20.91 0.56 -1.33
CA LEU A 294 -20.15 0.15 -0.14
C LEU A 294 -20.88 0.50 1.16
N LEU A 295 -21.68 1.57 1.18
CA LEU A 295 -22.39 2.00 2.38
C LEU A 295 -23.35 0.94 2.94
N PRO A 296 -24.32 0.40 2.16
CA PRO A 296 -25.19 -0.66 2.67
C PRO A 296 -24.45 -1.96 2.95
N LEU A 297 -23.36 -2.27 2.24
CA LEU A 297 -22.56 -3.46 2.48
C LEU A 297 -21.81 -3.39 3.82
N TRP A 298 -21.09 -2.29 4.08
CA TRP A 298 -20.39 -2.08 5.34
C TRP A 298 -21.37 -1.94 6.49
N LEU A 299 -22.42 -1.12 6.36
CA LEU A 299 -23.41 -0.97 7.42
C LEU A 299 -24.13 -2.31 7.71
N GLY A 300 -24.47 -3.09 6.69
CA GLY A 300 -25.03 -4.42 6.85
C GLY A 300 -24.10 -5.36 7.60
N TRP A 301 -22.79 -5.32 7.30
CA TRP A 301 -21.78 -6.09 8.01
C TRP A 301 -21.64 -5.69 9.49
N GLU A 302 -21.62 -4.38 9.78
CA GLU A 302 -21.56 -3.87 11.16
C GLU A 302 -22.80 -4.30 11.97
N LEU A 303 -23.99 -4.18 11.38
CA LEU A 303 -25.25 -4.57 12.03
C LEU A 303 -25.35 -6.09 12.22
N TYR A 304 -24.92 -6.88 11.24
CA TYR A 304 -24.84 -8.33 11.37
C TYR A 304 -23.87 -8.72 12.49
N SER A 305 -22.68 -8.12 12.52
CA SER A 305 -21.69 -8.42 13.55
C SER A 305 -22.17 -7.98 14.94
N LEU A 306 -22.87 -6.85 15.05
CA LEU A 306 -23.47 -6.39 16.31
C LEU A 306 -24.50 -7.38 16.88
N LEU A 307 -25.23 -8.10 16.02
CA LEU A 307 -26.30 -9.02 16.41
C LEU A 307 -25.83 -10.48 16.59
N TRP A 308 -24.77 -10.90 15.89
CA TRP A 308 -24.31 -12.29 15.86
C TRP A 308 -22.87 -12.52 16.37
N SER A 309 -22.12 -11.47 16.70
CA SER A 309 -20.76 -11.61 17.25
C SER A 309 -20.73 -11.50 18.76
N ASP A 310 -20.11 -12.48 19.42
CA ASP A 310 -19.78 -12.42 20.85
C ASP A 310 -18.48 -11.66 21.15
N ASN A 311 -17.82 -11.08 20.13
CA ASN A 311 -16.56 -10.36 20.26
C ASN A 311 -16.76 -8.97 20.88
N GLY A 312 -16.85 -8.90 22.20
CA GLY A 312 -16.98 -7.65 22.95
C GLY A 312 -15.78 -6.70 22.92
N SER A 313 -14.76 -6.97 22.09
CA SER A 313 -13.59 -6.11 21.88
C SER A 313 -13.76 -5.13 20.71
N VAL A 314 -14.72 -5.36 19.81
CA VAL A 314 -14.99 -4.50 18.65
C VAL A 314 -16.30 -3.74 18.88
N ALA A 315 -16.26 -2.41 18.77
CA ALA A 315 -17.41 -1.55 18.97
C ALA A 315 -18.23 -1.39 17.69
N PHE A 316 -18.86 -2.48 17.22
CA PHE A 316 -19.68 -2.51 16.00
C PHE A 316 -20.79 -1.43 16.03
N GLU A 317 -21.36 -1.16 17.20
CA GLU A 317 -22.35 -0.09 17.40
C GLU A 317 -21.78 1.31 17.13
N ALA A 318 -20.52 1.55 17.49
CA ALA A 318 -19.83 2.81 17.24
C ALA A 318 -19.48 2.95 15.76
N HIS A 319 -19.08 1.86 15.10
CA HIS A 319 -18.79 1.84 13.65
C HIS A 319 -20.04 2.08 12.82
N ALA A 320 -21.15 1.40 13.13
CA ALA A 320 -22.45 1.63 12.48
C ALA A 320 -22.91 3.09 12.68
N GLY A 321 -22.85 3.61 13.91
CA GLY A 321 -23.17 5.00 14.19
C GLY A 321 -22.27 6.00 13.47
N GLY A 322 -20.97 5.68 13.37
CA GLY A 322 -19.99 6.42 12.58
C GLY A 322 -20.39 6.46 11.11
N LEU A 323 -20.60 5.31 10.47
CA LEU A 323 -21.02 5.20 9.06
C LEU A 323 -22.27 6.05 8.77
N VAL A 324 -23.30 5.95 9.62
CA VAL A 324 -24.55 6.69 9.45
C VAL A 324 -24.33 8.19 9.62
N SER A 325 -23.67 8.63 10.71
CA SER A 325 -23.40 10.05 10.95
C SER A 325 -22.53 10.67 9.86
N GLY A 326 -21.51 9.94 9.41
CA GLY A 326 -20.66 10.31 8.30
C GLY A 326 -21.41 10.42 6.97
N ALA A 327 -22.29 9.46 6.66
CA ALA A 327 -23.13 9.52 5.46
C ALA A 327 -24.06 10.74 5.49
N LEU A 328 -24.71 11.02 6.63
CA LEU A 328 -25.55 12.21 6.80
C LEU A 328 -24.76 13.52 6.62
N LEU A 329 -23.58 13.62 7.23
CA LEU A 329 -22.68 14.76 7.04
C LEU A 329 -22.21 14.86 5.58
N GLY A 330 -21.95 13.73 4.92
CA GLY A 330 -21.65 13.64 3.49
C GLY A 330 -22.78 14.20 2.63
N VAL A 331 -24.05 13.87 2.94
CA VAL A 331 -25.22 14.43 2.26
C VAL A 331 -25.25 15.94 2.42
N VAL A 332 -25.05 16.44 3.64
CA VAL A 332 -24.97 17.89 3.92
C VAL A 332 -23.86 18.55 3.08
N LEU A 333 -22.66 17.97 3.03
CA LEU A 333 -21.54 18.51 2.25
C LEU A 333 -21.83 18.55 0.74
N VAL A 334 -22.51 17.53 0.21
CA VAL A 334 -22.93 17.48 -1.20
C VAL A 334 -23.99 18.56 -1.47
N LEU A 335 -25.01 18.68 -0.61
CA LEU A 335 -26.08 19.67 -0.74
C LEU A 335 -25.54 21.11 -0.66
N LEU A 336 -24.61 21.37 0.25
CA LEU A 336 -23.95 22.67 0.39
C LEU A 336 -22.90 22.94 -0.69
N ARG A 337 -22.71 22.03 -1.66
CA ARG A 337 -21.70 22.11 -2.73
C ARG A 337 -20.28 22.38 -2.20
N ARG A 338 -19.95 21.78 -1.05
CA ARG A 338 -18.62 21.91 -0.42
C ARG A 338 -17.64 20.83 -0.88
N THR A 339 -17.97 20.12 -1.95
CA THR A 339 -17.08 19.15 -2.60
C THR A 339 -16.25 19.84 -3.69
N ARG A 340 -15.11 19.26 -4.05
CA ARG A 340 -14.16 19.75 -5.05
C ARG A 340 -14.15 18.78 -6.24
N PRO A 341 -15.05 18.94 -7.22
CA PRO A 341 -15.15 18.03 -8.37
C PRO A 341 -13.83 17.87 -9.13
N SER A 342 -13.00 18.91 -9.22
CA SER A 342 -11.69 18.86 -9.89
C SER A 342 -10.66 17.95 -9.20
N PHE A 343 -10.82 17.71 -7.89
CA PHE A 343 -10.01 16.74 -7.16
C PHE A 343 -10.53 15.31 -7.36
N MET A 344 -11.86 15.15 -7.34
CA MET A 344 -12.54 13.85 -7.42
C MET A 344 -12.71 13.31 -8.84
N GLN A 345 -12.68 14.19 -9.85
CA GLN A 345 -12.43 13.79 -11.21
C GLN A 345 -11.04 13.18 -11.19
N GLU A 346 -10.97 11.88 -11.47
CA GLU A 346 -9.79 11.33 -12.13
C GLU A 346 -9.53 12.31 -13.27
N SER A 347 -8.53 13.20 -13.13
CA SER A 347 -7.76 13.59 -14.31
C SER A 347 -7.49 12.24 -14.92
N GLU A 348 -8.09 11.96 -16.09
CA GLU A 348 -7.88 10.72 -16.83
C GLU A 348 -6.49 10.30 -16.46
N ALA A 349 -6.42 9.19 -15.70
CA ALA A 349 -5.15 8.66 -15.24
C ALA A 349 -4.22 8.89 -16.42
N VAL A 350 -3.03 9.49 -16.21
CA VAL A 350 -1.97 9.33 -17.20
C VAL A 350 -2.09 7.88 -17.57
N LEU A 351 -2.65 7.62 -18.76
CA LEU A 351 -2.79 6.29 -19.28
C LEU A 351 -1.32 6.02 -19.46
N VAL A 352 -0.72 5.39 -18.45
CA VAL A 352 0.50 4.66 -18.66
C VAL A 352 0.09 3.80 -19.82
N ASP A 353 0.60 4.16 -20.99
CA ASP A 353 0.11 3.67 -22.26
C ASP A 353 0.33 2.16 -22.26
N ASP A 354 -0.68 1.44 -21.78
CA ASP A 354 -0.57 0.02 -21.47
C ASP A 354 -0.65 -0.84 -22.73
N ARG A 355 -0.71 -0.18 -23.90
CA ARG A 355 -0.68 -0.83 -25.21
C ARG A 355 0.59 -1.67 -25.34
N TRP A 356 1.72 -1.24 -24.79
CA TRP A 356 2.96 -2.02 -24.80
C TRP A 356 2.83 -3.31 -23.97
N GLU A 357 2.43 -3.23 -22.70
CA GLU A 357 2.28 -4.42 -21.86
C GLU A 357 1.17 -5.35 -22.37
N ARG A 358 0.10 -4.80 -22.96
CA ARG A 358 -0.95 -5.59 -23.60
C ARG A 358 -0.44 -6.29 -24.85
N ALA A 359 0.30 -5.60 -25.71
CA ALA A 359 0.91 -6.20 -26.89
C ALA A 359 1.86 -7.35 -26.51
N GLN A 360 2.70 -7.16 -25.48
CA GLN A 360 3.60 -8.21 -24.97
C GLN A 360 2.83 -9.43 -24.43
N ARG A 361 1.71 -9.22 -23.73
CA ARG A 361 0.85 -10.32 -23.26
C ARG A 361 0.21 -11.11 -24.41
N HIS A 362 -0.32 -10.42 -25.41
CA HIS A 362 -0.86 -11.07 -26.61
C HIS A 362 0.23 -11.86 -27.35
N LEU A 363 1.43 -11.29 -27.50
CA LEU A 363 2.58 -11.95 -28.10
C LEU A 363 3.01 -13.21 -27.34
N GLY A 364 3.04 -13.16 -26.00
CA GLY A 364 3.32 -14.32 -25.14
C GLY A 364 2.28 -15.44 -25.25
N ARG A 365 1.05 -15.12 -25.64
CA ARG A 365 -0.04 -16.08 -25.89
C ARG A 365 -0.15 -16.51 -27.35
N MET A 366 0.73 -16.03 -28.23
CA MET A 366 0.66 -16.22 -29.69
C MET A 366 -0.61 -15.62 -30.34
N GLU A 367 -1.25 -14.65 -29.69
CA GLU A 367 -2.38 -13.87 -30.20
C GLU A 367 -1.84 -12.75 -31.13
N ASN A 368 -1.27 -13.16 -32.27
CA ASN A 368 -0.45 -12.29 -33.11
C ASN A 368 -1.26 -11.17 -33.81
N VAL A 369 -2.58 -11.34 -34.01
CA VAL A 369 -3.41 -10.33 -34.69
C VAL A 369 -3.67 -9.15 -33.76
N GLU A 370 -4.01 -9.42 -32.50
CA GLU A 370 -4.23 -8.43 -31.45
C GLU A 370 -2.93 -7.72 -31.08
N ALA A 371 -1.82 -8.47 -30.98
CA ALA A 371 -0.49 -7.90 -30.77
C ALA A 371 -0.12 -6.94 -31.91
N GLU A 372 -0.31 -7.33 -33.17
CA GLU A 372 0.02 -6.49 -34.32
C GLU A 372 -0.80 -5.21 -34.36
N ARG A 373 -2.10 -5.27 -34.01
CA ARG A 373 -2.96 -4.09 -33.97
C ARG A 373 -2.43 -3.03 -33.00
N LEU A 374 -2.09 -3.42 -31.78
CA LEU A 374 -1.56 -2.52 -30.76
C LEU A 374 -0.17 -1.98 -31.13
N LEU A 375 0.70 -2.85 -31.65
CA LEU A 375 2.05 -2.46 -32.06
C LEU A 375 2.05 -1.54 -33.29
N ALA A 376 1.09 -1.68 -34.20
CA ALA A 376 0.96 -0.80 -35.36
C ALA A 376 0.59 0.64 -34.95
N GLU A 377 -0.29 0.79 -33.95
CA GLU A 377 -0.60 2.09 -33.33
C GLU A 377 0.64 2.68 -32.64
N LEU A 378 1.35 1.88 -31.82
CA LEU A 378 2.58 2.34 -31.17
C LEU A 378 3.67 2.73 -32.17
N ALA A 379 3.79 2.01 -33.29
CA ALA A 379 4.78 2.29 -34.32
C ALA A 379 4.47 3.55 -35.14
N SER A 380 3.20 3.95 -35.26
CA SER A 380 2.84 5.19 -35.96
C SER A 380 3.17 6.43 -35.11
N GLU A 381 3.05 6.31 -33.79
CA GLU A 381 3.41 7.36 -32.83
C GLU A 381 4.92 7.41 -32.54
N GLN A 382 5.57 6.25 -32.50
CA GLN A 382 6.98 6.10 -32.14
C GLN A 382 7.77 5.33 -33.24
N PRO A 383 7.88 5.88 -34.46
CA PRO A 383 8.48 5.16 -35.60
C PRO A 383 9.96 4.84 -35.43
N HIS A 384 10.66 5.50 -34.50
CA HIS A 384 12.09 5.30 -34.23
C HIS A 384 12.38 4.36 -33.05
N ASN A 385 11.34 3.80 -32.41
CA ASN A 385 11.51 2.92 -31.25
C ASN A 385 11.89 1.49 -31.69
N LEU A 386 13.10 1.07 -31.31
CA LEU A 386 13.66 -0.24 -31.67
C LEU A 386 12.84 -1.40 -31.08
N ASP A 387 12.35 -1.28 -29.85
CA ASP A 387 11.65 -2.36 -29.16
C ASP A 387 10.29 -2.63 -29.81
N VAL A 388 9.58 -1.56 -30.19
CA VAL A 388 8.32 -1.66 -30.95
C VAL A 388 8.55 -2.29 -32.31
N ALA A 389 9.59 -1.87 -33.04
CA ALA A 389 9.94 -2.46 -34.33
C ALA A 389 10.31 -3.96 -34.20
N LEU A 390 11.05 -4.32 -33.15
CA LEU A 390 11.46 -5.70 -32.88
C LEU A 390 10.26 -6.58 -32.53
N ALA A 391 9.34 -6.06 -31.72
CA ALA A 391 8.09 -6.74 -31.39
C ALA A 391 7.27 -7.01 -32.66
N ARG A 392 7.10 -6.02 -33.55
CA ARG A 392 6.38 -6.21 -34.83
C ARG A 392 7.04 -7.26 -35.73
N TYR A 393 8.37 -7.23 -35.86
CA TYR A 393 9.11 -8.26 -36.59
C TYR A 393 8.83 -9.66 -36.03
N ARG A 394 8.89 -9.83 -34.70
CA ARG A 394 8.60 -11.11 -34.03
C ARG A 394 7.15 -11.54 -34.21
N THR A 395 6.19 -10.62 -34.11
CA THR A 395 4.76 -10.89 -34.33
C THR A 395 4.49 -11.40 -35.74
N ALA A 396 5.04 -10.74 -36.76
CA ALA A 396 4.86 -11.16 -38.15
C ALA A 396 5.51 -12.52 -38.44
N ARG A 397 6.71 -12.76 -37.87
CA ARG A 397 7.40 -14.05 -37.98
C ARG A 397 6.61 -15.18 -37.32
N ASN A 398 6.11 -14.97 -36.10
CA ASN A 398 5.31 -15.94 -35.36
C ASN A 398 3.97 -16.24 -36.06
N ALA A 399 3.42 -15.25 -36.78
CA ALA A 399 2.21 -15.42 -37.58
C ALA A 399 2.45 -16.11 -38.94
N GLY A 400 3.70 -16.39 -39.32
CA GLY A 400 4.04 -16.97 -40.63
C GLY A 400 3.80 -16.03 -41.82
N ARG A 401 3.71 -14.72 -41.59
CA ARG A 401 3.47 -13.72 -42.64
C ARG A 401 4.80 -13.26 -43.23
N ASN A 402 5.27 -13.97 -44.27
CA ASN A 402 6.59 -13.74 -44.87
C ASN A 402 6.79 -12.32 -45.42
N GLN A 403 5.78 -11.74 -46.08
CA GLN A 403 5.85 -10.38 -46.62
C GLN A 403 6.00 -9.34 -45.50
N ASP A 404 5.14 -9.39 -44.48
CA ASP A 404 5.19 -8.51 -43.32
C ASP A 404 6.50 -8.66 -42.53
N THR A 405 7.01 -9.89 -42.43
CA THR A 405 8.30 -10.19 -41.77
C THR A 405 9.45 -9.47 -42.46
N VAL A 406 9.51 -9.52 -43.80
CA VAL A 406 10.52 -8.79 -44.58
C VAL A 406 10.38 -7.29 -44.39
N GLN A 407 9.14 -6.78 -44.45
CA GLN A 407 8.87 -5.34 -44.31
C GLN A 407 9.29 -4.81 -42.93
N HIS A 408 8.87 -5.46 -41.85
CA HIS A 408 9.23 -5.04 -40.49
C HIS A 408 10.72 -5.22 -40.20
N ALA A 409 11.34 -6.27 -40.73
CA ALA A 409 12.79 -6.42 -40.67
C ALA A 409 13.52 -5.25 -41.36
N GLN A 410 13.08 -4.84 -42.56
CA GLN A 410 13.69 -3.71 -43.26
C GLN A 410 13.56 -2.42 -42.47
N THR A 411 12.39 -2.14 -41.90
CA THR A 411 12.20 -0.98 -41.01
C THR A 411 13.15 -1.03 -39.82
N LEU A 412 13.21 -2.16 -39.11
CA LEU A 412 14.06 -2.36 -37.94
C LEU A 412 15.55 -2.15 -38.25
N LEU A 413 16.03 -2.69 -39.37
CA LEU A 413 17.44 -2.60 -39.77
C LEU A 413 17.84 -1.18 -40.19
N GLN A 414 16.89 -0.35 -40.61
CA GLN A 414 17.14 1.05 -40.98
C GLN A 414 17.07 2.02 -39.79
N LEU A 415 16.62 1.57 -38.62
CA LEU A 415 16.54 2.42 -37.43
C LEU A 415 17.93 2.87 -36.98
N HIS A 416 18.02 4.13 -36.56
CA HIS A 416 19.25 4.68 -36.02
C HIS A 416 19.47 4.14 -34.61
N THR A 417 20.61 3.47 -34.38
CA THR A 417 21.00 2.95 -33.07
C THR A 417 22.16 3.77 -32.49
N HIS A 418 22.11 4.01 -31.18
CA HIS A 418 23.08 4.84 -30.47
C HIS A 418 24.10 4.01 -29.68
N HIS A 419 23.73 2.79 -29.28
CA HIS A 419 24.53 1.92 -28.43
C HIS A 419 24.82 0.59 -29.12
N ALA A 420 25.98 -0.02 -28.82
CA ALA A 420 26.38 -1.30 -29.40
C ALA A 420 25.37 -2.43 -29.14
N GLU A 421 24.68 -2.41 -27.99
CA GLU A 421 23.64 -3.39 -27.66
C GLU A 421 22.44 -3.33 -28.62
N GLN A 422 21.96 -2.13 -28.93
CA GLN A 422 20.90 -1.91 -29.91
C GLN A 422 21.30 -2.38 -31.31
N THR A 423 22.54 -2.10 -31.73
CA THR A 423 23.06 -2.57 -33.03
C THR A 423 23.18 -4.10 -33.07
N ARG A 424 23.52 -4.76 -31.95
CA ARG A 424 23.56 -6.24 -31.86
C ARG A 424 22.19 -6.88 -32.06
N ILE A 425 21.11 -6.23 -31.63
CA ILE A 425 19.74 -6.67 -31.92
C ILE A 425 19.51 -6.67 -33.44
N GLN A 426 19.88 -5.59 -34.13
CA GLN A 426 19.77 -5.50 -35.59
C GLN A 426 20.60 -6.58 -36.31
N LEU A 427 21.85 -6.81 -35.85
CA LEU A 427 22.72 -7.88 -36.37
C LEU A 427 22.11 -9.28 -36.18
N THR A 428 21.46 -9.51 -35.03
CA THR A 428 20.78 -10.78 -34.75
C THR A 428 19.64 -11.01 -35.73
N VAL A 429 18.79 -10.00 -35.94
CA VAL A 429 17.69 -10.07 -36.92
C VAL A 429 18.22 -10.28 -38.34
N ALA A 430 19.27 -9.59 -38.74
CA ALA A 430 19.90 -9.77 -40.05
C ALA A 430 20.44 -11.21 -40.25
N ALA A 431 21.05 -11.79 -39.21
CA ALA A 431 21.55 -13.17 -39.24
C ALA A 431 20.40 -14.19 -39.29
N GLU A 432 19.30 -13.95 -38.56
CA GLU A 432 18.10 -14.80 -38.61
C GLU A 432 17.48 -14.81 -40.02
N LEU A 433 17.37 -13.65 -40.68
CA LEU A 433 16.88 -13.55 -42.05
C LEU A 433 17.78 -14.31 -43.03
N SER A 434 19.11 -14.14 -42.91
CA SER A 434 20.06 -14.86 -43.75
C SER A 434 19.94 -16.38 -43.58
N LYS A 435 19.76 -16.87 -42.35
CA LYS A 435 19.53 -18.31 -42.07
C LYS A 435 18.23 -18.82 -42.66
N ALA A 436 17.20 -17.97 -42.70
CA ALA A 436 15.92 -18.29 -43.33
C ALA A 436 15.94 -18.18 -44.86
N GLY A 437 17.07 -17.79 -45.47
CA GLY A 437 17.17 -17.54 -46.91
C GLY A 437 16.42 -16.29 -47.39
N ILE A 438 16.07 -15.39 -46.46
CA ILE A 438 15.30 -14.18 -46.74
C ILE A 438 16.27 -13.01 -46.92
N GLY A 439 16.34 -12.48 -48.14
CA GLY A 439 17.09 -11.26 -48.43
C GLY A 439 16.42 -10.01 -47.86
N TYR A 440 17.22 -9.01 -47.51
CA TYR A 440 16.76 -7.67 -47.15
C TYR A 440 17.40 -6.63 -48.06
N ALA A 441 16.76 -5.45 -48.18
CA ALA A 441 17.15 -4.43 -49.15
C ALA A 441 18.62 -3.95 -48.96
N PRO A 442 19.33 -3.61 -50.05
CA PRO A 442 20.69 -3.06 -49.98
C PRO A 442 20.79 -1.83 -49.07
N SER A 443 19.77 -0.98 -49.05
CA SER A 443 19.68 0.19 -48.16
C SER A 443 19.67 -0.16 -46.68
N ALA A 444 18.94 -1.22 -46.29
CA ALA A 444 18.92 -1.71 -44.91
C ALA A 444 20.30 -2.29 -44.51
N ARG A 445 21.00 -2.94 -45.46
CA ARG A 445 22.37 -3.39 -45.23
C ARG A 445 23.33 -2.22 -44.99
N MET A 446 23.24 -1.16 -45.80
CA MET A 446 24.06 0.04 -45.60
C MET A 446 23.78 0.74 -44.27
N ALA A 447 22.51 0.86 -43.89
CA ALA A 447 22.14 1.41 -42.58
C ALA A 447 22.76 0.61 -41.42
N LEU A 448 22.74 -0.72 -41.51
CA LEU A 448 23.34 -1.62 -40.51
C LEU A 448 24.87 -1.50 -40.45
N ILE A 449 25.56 -1.41 -41.59
CA ILE A 449 27.02 -1.19 -41.62
C ILE A 449 27.35 0.15 -40.96
N GLY A 450 26.65 1.22 -41.35
CA GLY A 450 26.81 2.54 -40.74
C GLY A 450 26.57 2.52 -39.23
N ALA A 451 25.56 1.77 -38.77
CA ALA A 451 25.29 1.59 -37.34
C ALA A 451 26.46 0.91 -36.62
N CYS A 452 26.99 -0.18 -37.17
CA CYS A 452 28.14 -0.90 -36.60
C CYS A 452 29.40 0.00 -36.48
N LEU A 453 29.68 0.81 -37.51
CA LEU A 453 30.80 1.74 -37.49
C LEU A 453 30.64 2.82 -36.41
N ARG A 454 29.42 3.37 -36.26
CA ARG A 454 29.10 4.38 -35.24
C ARG A 454 29.21 3.82 -33.84
N THR A 455 28.71 2.61 -33.59
CA THR A 455 28.67 1.99 -32.26
C THR A 455 29.93 1.20 -31.89
N GLY A 456 30.91 1.12 -32.79
CA GLY A 456 32.22 0.51 -32.52
C GLY A 456 32.28 -1.01 -32.75
N LEU A 457 31.28 -1.60 -33.40
CA LEU A 457 31.25 -3.02 -33.78
C LEU A 457 32.02 -3.23 -35.11
N LEU A 458 33.31 -2.92 -35.12
CA LEU A 458 34.12 -2.83 -36.35
C LEU A 458 34.28 -4.17 -37.07
N ALA A 459 34.42 -5.28 -36.33
CA ALA A 459 34.54 -6.61 -36.92
C ALA A 459 33.25 -7.03 -37.65
N ASP A 460 32.08 -6.72 -37.08
CA ASP A 460 30.79 -6.97 -37.73
C ASP A 460 30.60 -6.08 -38.95
N ALA A 461 31.05 -4.82 -38.90
CA ALA A 461 31.04 -3.92 -40.05
C ALA A 461 31.92 -4.44 -41.20
N GLU A 462 33.14 -4.90 -40.91
CA GLU A 462 34.03 -5.48 -41.92
C GLU A 462 33.43 -6.75 -42.54
N ARG A 463 32.81 -7.62 -41.74
CA ARG A 463 32.13 -8.82 -42.23
C ARG A 463 31.01 -8.46 -43.22
N LEU A 464 30.13 -7.54 -42.82
CA LEU A 464 29.01 -7.11 -43.66
C LEU A 464 29.47 -6.41 -44.95
N LEU A 465 30.59 -5.68 -44.92
CA LEU A 465 31.18 -5.05 -46.10
C LEU A 465 31.72 -6.09 -47.09
N LYS A 466 32.35 -7.16 -46.61
CA LYS A 466 32.84 -8.27 -47.45
C LYS A 466 31.71 -9.07 -48.10
N GLU A 467 30.60 -9.23 -47.39
CA GLU A 467 29.40 -9.94 -47.89
C GLU A 467 28.59 -9.13 -48.92
N GLY A 468 28.93 -7.87 -49.13
CA GLY A 468 28.09 -6.89 -49.82
C GLY A 468 28.75 -6.22 -51.01
N GLU A 469 28.76 -6.88 -52.17
CA GLU A 469 29.18 -6.25 -53.44
C GLU A 469 28.02 -6.08 -54.43
N SER A 470 26.97 -6.91 -54.35
CA SER A 470 25.89 -6.93 -55.33
C SER A 470 24.80 -5.89 -55.03
N GLY A 471 24.66 -4.89 -55.89
CA GLY A 471 23.52 -3.95 -55.89
C GLY A 471 23.64 -2.72 -54.99
N MET A 472 24.83 -2.44 -54.41
CA MET A 472 25.08 -1.25 -53.60
C MET A 472 25.90 -0.18 -54.35
N PRO A 473 25.67 1.12 -54.10
CA PRO A 473 26.46 2.18 -54.73
C PRO A 473 27.94 2.09 -54.35
N ARG A 474 28.84 1.97 -55.35
CA ARG A 474 30.29 1.83 -55.12
C ARG A 474 30.88 2.99 -54.30
N ALA A 475 30.36 4.21 -54.49
CA ALA A 475 30.80 5.39 -53.75
C ALA A 475 30.49 5.29 -52.23
N GLU A 476 29.33 4.76 -51.87
CA GLU A 476 28.96 4.55 -50.46
C GLU A 476 29.76 3.41 -49.83
N LEU A 477 30.00 2.33 -50.56
CA LEU A 477 30.88 1.25 -50.10
C LEU A 477 32.30 1.75 -49.83
N ALA A 478 32.88 2.51 -50.77
CA ALA A 478 34.18 3.13 -50.59
C ALA A 478 34.20 4.07 -49.36
N HIS A 479 33.12 4.81 -49.13
CA HIS A 479 32.98 5.64 -47.92
C HIS A 479 33.01 4.81 -46.64
N HIS A 480 32.24 3.72 -46.54
CA HIS A 480 32.20 2.88 -45.34
C HIS A 480 33.53 2.14 -45.10
N TRP A 481 34.20 1.65 -46.14
CA TRP A 481 35.56 1.09 -46.03
C TRP A 481 36.56 2.13 -45.51
N PHE A 482 36.47 3.38 -45.98
CA PHE A 482 37.32 4.46 -45.51
C PHE A 482 37.06 4.79 -44.03
N VAL A 483 35.79 4.91 -43.64
CA VAL A 483 35.39 5.16 -42.25
C VAL A 483 35.86 4.02 -41.34
N LEU A 484 35.71 2.76 -41.76
CA LEU A 484 36.23 1.61 -41.01
C LEU A 484 37.73 1.74 -40.73
N ALA A 485 38.52 2.11 -41.75
CA ALA A 485 39.96 2.31 -41.60
C ALA A 485 40.29 3.44 -40.62
N LEU A 486 39.56 4.56 -40.66
CA LEU A 486 39.73 5.66 -39.72
C LEU A 486 39.42 5.24 -38.27
N ARG A 487 38.36 4.45 -38.07
CA ARG A 487 37.97 3.96 -36.73
C ARG A 487 39.00 3.02 -36.11
N HIS A 488 39.64 2.17 -36.91
CA HIS A 488 40.81 1.40 -36.43
C HIS A 488 42.00 2.29 -36.08
N GLY A 489 42.18 3.41 -36.78
CA GLY A 489 43.18 4.43 -36.44
C GLY A 489 42.93 5.11 -35.09
N GLU A 490 41.68 5.44 -34.78
CA GLU A 490 41.27 5.99 -33.47
C GLU A 490 41.58 5.03 -32.31
N LEU A 491 41.52 3.71 -32.57
CA LEU A 491 41.83 2.65 -31.61
C LEU A 491 43.33 2.28 -31.55
N GLN A 492 44.20 3.06 -32.19
CA GLN A 492 45.66 2.83 -32.28
C GLN A 492 46.05 1.49 -32.94
N ASP A 493 45.16 0.88 -33.73
CA ASP A 493 45.45 -0.32 -34.52
C ASP A 493 45.97 0.05 -35.92
N GLY A 494 47.22 0.51 -35.95
CA GLY A 494 47.86 1.00 -37.17
C GLY A 494 47.98 -0.06 -38.27
N ALA A 495 48.21 -1.33 -37.89
CA ALA A 495 48.33 -2.43 -38.84
C ALA A 495 46.99 -2.67 -39.58
N GLN A 496 45.87 -2.67 -38.85
CA GLN A 496 44.55 -2.80 -39.45
C GLN A 496 44.18 -1.62 -40.33
N ARG A 497 44.46 -0.40 -39.86
CA ARG A 497 44.22 0.81 -40.65
C ARG A 497 44.93 0.75 -42.00
N VAL A 498 46.22 0.41 -42.02
CA VAL A 498 47.01 0.32 -43.27
C VAL A 498 46.45 -0.77 -44.20
N ARG A 499 46.09 -1.94 -43.67
CA ARG A 499 45.47 -3.03 -44.45
C ARG A 499 44.19 -2.56 -45.14
N LEU A 500 43.30 -1.92 -44.40
CA LEU A 500 42.00 -1.47 -44.89
C LEU A 500 42.15 -0.34 -45.93
N LEU A 501 43.08 0.59 -45.73
CA LEU A 501 43.36 1.65 -46.71
C LEU A 501 43.91 1.09 -48.02
N ARG A 502 44.82 0.10 -47.98
CA ARG A 502 45.30 -0.59 -49.20
C ARG A 502 44.18 -1.33 -49.91
N GLN A 503 43.35 -2.06 -49.17
CA GLN A 503 42.19 -2.75 -49.72
C GLN A 503 41.22 -1.77 -50.40
N LEU A 504 40.99 -0.59 -49.81
CA LEU A 504 40.16 0.45 -50.41
C LEU A 504 40.74 0.97 -51.73
N LEU A 505 42.07 1.12 -51.83
CA LEU A 505 42.74 1.54 -53.06
C LEU A 505 42.66 0.50 -54.17
N GLU A 506 42.79 -0.78 -53.81
CA GLU A 506 42.67 -1.91 -54.75
C GLU A 506 41.23 -2.04 -55.27
N GLN A 507 40.23 -1.92 -54.38
CA GLN A 507 38.84 -2.15 -54.73
C GLN A 507 38.14 -0.91 -55.34
N PHE A 508 38.56 0.30 -54.98
CA PHE A 508 37.86 1.54 -55.35
C PHE A 508 38.80 2.66 -55.84
N PRO A 509 39.67 2.40 -56.83
CA PRO A 509 40.71 3.36 -57.25
C PRO A 509 40.15 4.69 -57.78
N GLU A 510 38.95 4.67 -58.37
CA GLU A 510 38.28 5.81 -59.00
C GLU A 510 37.46 6.68 -58.02
N GLN A 511 37.35 6.30 -56.74
CA GLN A 511 36.49 7.00 -55.79
C GLN A 511 37.24 8.11 -55.04
N ALA A 512 36.55 9.17 -54.62
CA ALA A 512 37.16 10.31 -53.91
C ALA A 512 37.90 9.89 -52.62
N GLN A 513 37.45 8.82 -51.99
CA GLN A 513 38.05 8.21 -50.80
C GLN A 513 39.44 7.63 -51.08
N ALA A 514 39.73 7.19 -52.31
CA ALA A 514 41.04 6.66 -52.69
C ALA A 514 42.12 7.74 -52.60
N GLY A 515 41.84 8.97 -53.05
CA GLY A 515 42.77 10.09 -52.91
C GLY A 515 43.11 10.39 -51.44
N LYS A 516 42.11 10.37 -50.56
CA LYS A 516 42.29 10.54 -49.11
C LYS A 516 43.09 9.38 -48.49
N ALA A 517 42.83 8.15 -48.94
CA ALA A 517 43.53 6.97 -48.46
C ALA A 517 45.04 6.99 -48.82
N ARG A 518 45.41 7.42 -50.04
CA ARG A 518 46.82 7.60 -50.43
C ARG A 518 47.52 8.62 -49.53
N PHE A 519 46.90 9.79 -49.36
CA PHE A 519 47.45 10.84 -48.50
C PHE A 519 47.72 10.34 -47.08
N LEU A 520 46.78 9.59 -46.48
CA LEU A 520 46.94 9.04 -45.13
C LEU A 520 47.98 7.93 -45.02
N LEU A 521 48.27 7.19 -46.10
CA LEU A 521 49.33 6.16 -46.12
C LEU A 521 50.72 6.76 -46.32
N GLU A 522 50.81 7.93 -46.98
CA GLU A 522 52.07 8.63 -47.24
C GLU A 522 52.48 9.54 -46.07
N ASN A 523 51.53 10.06 -45.28
CA ASN A 523 51.77 11.12 -44.30
C ASN A 523 51.34 10.77 -42.85
N GLY A 524 50.81 9.58 -42.58
CA GLY A 524 50.29 9.19 -41.27
C GLY A 524 50.66 7.77 -40.89
#